data_AF-A0A430FI92-F1
#
_entry.id   AF-A0A430FI92-F1
#
_cell.length_a   1.000
_cell.length_b   1.000
_cell.length_c   1.000
_cell.angle_alpha   90.00
_cell.angle_beta   90.00
_cell.angle_gamma   90.00
#
_symmetry.space_group_name_H-M   'P 1'
#
loop_
_entity.id
_entity.type
_entity.pdbx_description
1 polymer ?
#
loop_
_entity_poly.entity_id
_entity_poly.type
_entity_poly.pdbx_seq_one_letter_code
_entity_poly.pdbx_strand_id
1 'polypeptide(L)'
;MKKTTAKTMTRILAGVAGVTMCATMLSGCGPFSKASKMTCEEYGQLDYNDRSDAIMKMIEEHGFDSTSSVMGTLAIGTDVEVYCGATAGSTSTKNQDEPIQNGVDWDSVGKK
;
A
#
# COMPACT_ATOMS: atom_id res chain seq x y z
N MET A 1 -0.52 39.42 28.91
CA MET A 1 0.89 39.04 29.14
C MET A 1 1.04 38.41 30.53
N LYS A 2 1.84 37.33 30.61
CA LYS A 2 2.32 36.61 31.80
C LYS A 2 1.30 35.74 32.56
N LYS A 3 1.36 34.42 32.31
CA LYS A 3 1.06 33.38 33.30
C LYS A 3 2.28 32.46 33.45
N THR A 4 3.04 32.82 34.47
CA THR A 4 3.84 32.04 35.41
C THR A 4 4.16 30.58 35.06
N THR A 5 5.46 30.34 34.88
CA THR A 5 6.17 29.06 34.96
C THR A 5 5.88 28.33 36.27
N ALA A 6 5.41 27.08 36.19
CA ALA A 6 5.45 26.12 37.30
C ALA A 6 6.13 24.84 36.81
N LYS A 7 7.41 24.73 37.16
CA LYS A 7 8.23 23.52 37.06
C LYS A 7 7.99 22.73 38.34
N THR A 8 7.27 21.62 38.27
CA THR A 8 7.27 20.62 39.37
C THR A 8 7.19 19.21 38.79
N MET A 9 8.30 18.49 38.99
CA MET A 9 8.45 17.04 38.88
C MET A 9 7.34 16.30 39.63
N THR A 10 6.90 15.13 39.12
CA THR A 10 6.79 13.87 39.90
C THR A 10 6.61 12.71 38.90
N ARG A 11 7.39 11.65 39.13
CA ARG A 11 7.51 10.41 38.36
C ARG A 11 6.27 9.50 38.55
N ILE A 12 6.40 8.23 38.09
CA ILE A 12 5.56 7.03 38.32
C ILE A 12 4.50 6.90 37.20
N LEU A 13 4.37 5.85 36.36
CA LEU A 13 4.37 4.38 36.49
C LEU A 13 4.68 3.75 35.10
N ALA A 14 5.59 2.77 34.98
CA ALA A 14 5.29 1.35 34.72
C ALA A 14 4.41 1.04 33.48
N GLY A 15 5.00 0.32 32.50
CA GLY A 15 4.28 -0.42 31.45
C GLY A 15 4.49 0.11 30.03
N VAL A 16 5.62 -0.20 29.39
CA VAL A 16 5.76 -0.05 27.93
C VAL A 16 5.35 -1.37 27.28
N ALA A 17 4.05 -1.62 27.29
CA ALA A 17 3.39 -2.52 26.35
C ALA A 17 2.80 -1.66 25.25
N GLY A 18 2.97 -2.10 24.00
CA GLY A 18 2.42 -1.43 22.82
C GLY A 18 3.48 -0.66 22.05
N VAL A 19 4.12 -1.34 21.11
CA VAL A 19 4.60 -0.68 19.89
C VAL A 19 3.35 -0.13 19.22
N THR A 20 3.01 1.11 19.56
CA THR A 20 2.06 1.92 18.80
C THR A 20 2.69 2.12 17.44
N MET A 21 2.35 1.23 16.50
CA MET A 21 2.68 1.40 15.09
C MET A 21 2.14 2.76 14.68
N CYS A 22 3.01 3.52 14.03
CA CYS A 22 2.74 4.85 13.51
C CYS A 22 1.60 4.81 12.48
N ALA A 23 0.36 4.82 12.94
CA ALA A 23 -0.78 5.26 12.13
C ALA A 23 -0.76 6.80 12.07
N THR A 24 0.32 7.36 11.54
CA THR A 24 0.35 8.77 11.15
C THR A 24 -0.46 8.91 9.87
N MET A 25 -1.75 9.13 10.07
CA MET A 25 -2.55 10.08 9.27
C MET A 25 -2.27 10.03 7.76
N LEU A 26 -2.91 9.11 7.04
CA LEU A 26 -3.32 9.38 5.65
C LEU A 26 -4.44 10.43 5.65
N SER A 27 -4.11 11.65 6.02
CA SER A 27 -4.93 12.83 5.76
C SER A 27 -4.31 13.55 4.56
N GLY A 28 -4.50 13.00 3.36
CA GLY A 28 -3.85 13.50 2.15
C GLY A 28 -4.48 13.00 0.85
N CYS A 29 -5.67 13.52 0.53
CA CYS A 29 -6.30 13.63 -0.80
C CYS A 29 -6.49 12.36 -1.67
N GLY A 30 -7.76 11.94 -1.78
CA GLY A 30 -8.30 11.07 -2.83
C GLY A 30 -8.04 9.58 -2.62
N PRO A 31 -8.96 8.68 -3.03
CA PRO A 31 -8.85 7.26 -2.72
C PRO A 31 -7.58 6.60 -3.27
N PHE A 32 -6.91 7.16 -4.29
CA PHE A 32 -5.64 6.63 -4.81
C PHE A 32 -4.85 7.77 -5.48
N SER A 33 -3.94 8.45 -4.77
CA SER A 33 -3.14 9.53 -5.36
C SER A 33 -2.06 9.03 -6.35
N LYS A 34 -1.75 7.73 -6.36
CA LYS A 34 -1.09 6.96 -7.44
C LYS A 34 -1.06 5.48 -7.06
N ALA A 35 -1.69 4.61 -7.84
CA ALA A 35 -1.69 3.16 -7.54
C ALA A 35 -0.28 2.56 -7.62
N SER A 36 0.56 3.09 -8.52
CA SER A 36 1.99 2.81 -8.62
C SER A 36 2.80 2.99 -7.32
N LYS A 37 2.35 3.86 -6.40
CA LYS A 37 3.05 4.16 -5.15
C LYS A 37 2.53 3.38 -3.95
N MET A 38 1.43 2.65 -4.11
CA MET A 38 0.86 1.80 -3.08
C MET A 38 1.89 0.76 -2.65
N THR A 39 2.10 0.62 -1.35
CA THR A 39 3.00 -0.42 -0.84
C THR A 39 2.32 -1.79 -0.85
N CYS A 40 3.11 -2.87 -0.78
CA CYS A 40 2.54 -4.20 -0.60
C CYS A 40 1.70 -4.29 0.67
N GLU A 41 2.09 -3.67 1.78
CA GLU A 41 1.29 -3.67 3.01
C GLU A 41 -0.10 -3.06 2.78
N GLU A 42 -0.16 -1.88 2.17
CA GLU A 42 -1.40 -1.19 1.83
C GLU A 42 -2.28 -2.03 0.89
N TYR A 43 -1.68 -2.60 -0.16
CA TYR A 43 -2.37 -3.50 -1.09
C TYR A 43 -2.95 -4.73 -0.40
N GLY A 44 -2.21 -5.32 0.54
CA GLY A 44 -2.64 -6.49 1.30
C GLY A 44 -3.85 -6.23 2.20
N GLN A 45 -4.11 -4.98 2.57
CA GLN A 45 -5.26 -4.59 3.39
C GLN A 45 -6.53 -4.32 2.56
N LEU A 46 -6.41 -4.20 1.24
CA LEU A 46 -7.54 -4.01 0.34
C LEU A 46 -8.37 -5.30 0.19
N ASP A 47 -9.67 -5.14 -0.04
CA ASP A 47 -10.52 -6.23 -0.49
C ASP A 47 -10.30 -6.57 -1.96
N TYR A 48 -10.93 -7.66 -2.42
CA TYR A 48 -10.73 -8.18 -3.77
C TYR A 48 -11.03 -7.15 -4.88
N ASN A 49 -12.09 -6.34 -4.73
CA ASN A 49 -12.46 -5.37 -5.75
C ASN A 49 -11.47 -4.21 -5.77
N ASP A 50 -11.13 -3.68 -4.60
CA ASP A 50 -10.17 -2.58 -4.46
C ASP A 50 -8.77 -2.98 -4.95
N ARG A 51 -8.37 -4.25 -4.77
CA ARG A 51 -7.14 -4.79 -5.37
C ARG A 51 -7.19 -4.78 -6.88
N SER A 52 -8.30 -5.24 -7.47
CA SER A 52 -8.48 -5.22 -8.92
C SER A 52 -8.39 -3.80 -9.48
N ASP A 53 -9.06 -2.85 -8.83
CA ASP A 53 -9.06 -1.44 -9.21
C ASP A 53 -7.65 -0.83 -9.09
N ALA A 54 -6.90 -1.17 -8.04
CA ALA A 54 -5.51 -0.75 -7.87
C ALA A 54 -4.63 -1.26 -9.01
N ILE A 55 -4.78 -2.53 -9.41
CA ILE A 55 -4.03 -3.11 -10.54
C ILE A 55 -4.40 -2.42 -11.86
N MET A 56 -5.69 -2.26 -12.17
CA MET A 56 -6.13 -1.59 -13.40
C MET A 56 -5.60 -0.16 -13.49
N LYS A 57 -5.70 0.60 -12.40
CA LYS A 57 -5.18 1.95 -12.34
C LYS A 57 -3.65 2.00 -12.47
N MET A 58 -2.93 1.06 -11.86
CA MET A 58 -1.48 0.98 -11.99
C MET A 58 -1.04 0.70 -13.44
N ILE A 59 -1.78 -0.15 -14.15
CA ILE A 59 -1.57 -0.44 -15.58
C ILE A 59 -1.76 0.84 -16.41
N GLU A 60 -2.85 1.58 -16.17
CA GLU A 60 -3.15 2.85 -16.84
C GLU A 60 -2.10 3.94 -16.55
N GLU A 61 -1.60 4.02 -15.31
CA GLU A 61 -0.53 4.93 -14.92
C GLU A 61 0.79 4.65 -15.67
N HIS A 62 1.01 3.42 -16.14
CA HIS A 62 2.14 3.02 -17.00
C HIS A 62 1.85 3.21 -18.50
N GLY A 63 0.69 3.75 -18.86
CA GLY A 63 0.32 4.06 -20.24
C GLY A 63 -0.29 2.90 -21.02
N PHE A 64 -0.68 1.81 -20.34
CA PHE A 64 -1.34 0.67 -20.96
C PHE A 64 -2.85 0.72 -20.74
N ASP A 65 -3.63 0.17 -21.68
CA ASP A 65 -5.08 0.02 -21.51
C ASP A 65 -5.39 -1.25 -20.72
N SER A 66 -5.88 -1.07 -19.49
CA SER A 66 -6.25 -2.15 -18.55
C SER A 66 -7.41 -3.03 -19.04
N THR A 67 -8.18 -2.56 -20.03
CA THR A 67 -9.33 -3.27 -20.60
C THR A 67 -9.01 -4.02 -21.88
N SER A 68 -7.87 -3.72 -22.50
CA SER A 68 -7.45 -4.32 -23.78
C SER A 68 -7.20 -5.83 -23.70
N SER A 69 -6.86 -6.35 -22.51
CA SER A 69 -6.63 -7.77 -22.28
C SER A 69 -6.91 -8.17 -20.83
N VAL A 70 -8.00 -8.91 -20.63
CA VAL A 70 -8.35 -9.48 -19.31
C VAL A 70 -7.23 -10.40 -18.80
N MET A 71 -6.66 -11.25 -19.66
CA MET A 71 -5.58 -12.16 -19.27
C MET A 71 -4.28 -11.41 -18.93
N GLY A 72 -4.00 -10.30 -19.61
CA GLY A 72 -2.85 -9.44 -19.29
C GLY A 72 -3.00 -8.81 -17.92
N THR A 73 -4.17 -8.23 -17.63
CA THR A 73 -4.48 -7.63 -16.32
C THR A 73 -4.41 -8.66 -15.18
N LEU A 74 -4.92 -9.88 -15.40
CA LEU A 74 -4.81 -10.96 -14.41
C LEU A 74 -3.37 -11.43 -14.18
N ALA A 75 -2.55 -11.49 -15.23
CA ALA A 75 -1.14 -11.84 -15.10
C ALA A 75 -0.38 -10.80 -14.25
N ILE A 76 -0.61 -9.51 -14.51
CA ILE A 76 -0.03 -8.42 -13.72
C ILE A 76 -0.50 -8.49 -12.26
N GLY A 77 -1.79 -8.75 -12.03
CA GLY A 77 -2.31 -8.97 -10.68
C GLY A 77 -1.61 -10.12 -9.96
N THR A 78 -1.39 -11.24 -10.66
CA THR A 78 -0.69 -12.41 -10.11
C THR A 78 0.77 -12.09 -9.76
N ASP A 79 1.48 -11.35 -10.62
CA ASP A 79 2.86 -10.94 -10.36
C ASP A 79 2.96 -10.08 -9.10
N VAL A 80 2.02 -9.14 -8.91
CA VAL A 80 1.91 -8.34 -7.68
C VAL A 80 1.59 -9.20 -6.47
N GLU A 81 0.62 -10.12 -6.55
CA GLU A 81 0.26 -11.01 -5.44
C GLU A 81 1.46 -11.88 -5.00
N VAL A 82 2.22 -12.42 -5.96
CA VAL A 82 3.42 -13.23 -5.69
C VAL A 82 4.52 -12.38 -5.07
N TYR A 83 4.75 -11.18 -5.60
CA TYR A 83 5.74 -10.24 -5.11
C TYR A 83 5.43 -9.80 -3.67
N CYS A 84 4.18 -9.42 -3.38
CA CYS A 84 3.74 -9.00 -2.05
C CYS A 84 3.47 -10.17 -1.09
N GLY A 85 3.41 -11.40 -1.60
CA GLY A 85 2.97 -12.56 -0.83
C GLY A 85 1.56 -12.37 -0.27
N ALA A 86 0.67 -11.83 -1.09
CA ALA A 86 -0.66 -11.35 -0.71
C ALA A 86 -1.73 -12.05 -1.54
N THR A 87 -2.14 -13.26 -1.15
CA THR A 87 -3.27 -13.94 -1.80
C THR A 87 -4.57 -13.18 -1.59
N ALA A 88 -5.55 -13.34 -2.49
CA ALA A 88 -6.87 -12.74 -2.35
C ALA A 88 -7.48 -13.03 -0.97
N GLY A 89 -7.81 -11.96 -0.21
CA GLY A 89 -8.37 -12.06 1.13
C GLY A 89 -7.35 -12.25 2.26
N SER A 90 -6.05 -12.19 1.99
CA SER A 90 -4.98 -12.22 3.01
C SER A 90 -4.13 -10.96 2.98
N THR A 91 -3.62 -10.55 4.14
CA THR A 91 -2.61 -9.49 4.22
C THR A 91 -1.32 -9.89 3.52
N SER A 92 -0.52 -8.90 3.13
CA SER A 92 0.79 -9.12 2.54
C SER A 92 1.79 -9.70 3.53
N THR A 93 2.68 -10.56 3.04
CA THR A 93 3.69 -11.26 3.85
C THR A 93 5.12 -10.98 3.39
N LYS A 94 5.30 -10.36 2.22
CA LYS A 94 6.58 -10.03 1.61
C LYS A 94 6.60 -8.58 1.15
N ASN A 95 7.80 -7.99 1.09
CA ASN A 95 8.06 -6.68 0.48
C ASN A 95 7.11 -5.56 0.97
N GLN A 96 6.70 -5.61 2.25
CA GLN A 96 5.61 -4.81 2.82
C GLN A 96 5.73 -3.30 2.55
N ASP A 97 6.91 -2.72 2.72
CA ASP A 97 7.16 -1.29 2.49
C ASP A 97 7.47 -0.94 1.02
N GLU A 98 7.58 -1.94 0.14
CA GLU A 98 7.93 -1.73 -1.26
C GLU A 98 6.69 -1.44 -2.12
N PRO A 99 6.81 -0.56 -3.12
CA PRO A 99 5.74 -0.31 -4.09
C PRO A 99 5.33 -1.56 -4.87
N ILE A 100 4.02 -1.78 -5.05
CA ILE A 100 3.49 -2.94 -5.78
C ILE A 100 3.95 -3.01 -7.23
N GLN A 101 4.21 -1.86 -7.87
CA GLN A 101 4.67 -1.80 -9.26
C GLN A 101 6.03 -2.47 -9.48
N ASN A 102 6.84 -2.64 -8.42
CA ASN A 102 8.15 -3.28 -8.51
C ASN A 102 8.04 -4.80 -8.73
N GLY A 103 6.86 -5.38 -8.49
CA GLY A 103 6.59 -6.79 -8.76
C GLY A 103 6.35 -7.12 -10.23
N VAL A 104 6.23 -6.11 -11.10
CA VAL A 104 5.83 -6.27 -12.51
C VAL A 104 7.01 -5.96 -13.43
N ASP A 105 7.29 -6.87 -14.36
CA ASP A 105 8.23 -6.61 -15.46
C ASP A 105 7.54 -5.82 -16.58
N TRP A 106 7.50 -4.50 -16.43
CA TRP A 106 6.86 -3.57 -17.36
C TRP A 106 7.47 -3.61 -18.77
N ASP A 107 8.75 -3.98 -18.90
CA ASP A 107 9.40 -4.12 -20.20
C ASP A 107 8.85 -5.32 -20.99
N SER A 108 8.23 -6.29 -20.31
CA SER A 108 7.61 -7.47 -20.94
C SER A 108 6.13 -7.28 -21.28
N VAL A 109 5.49 -6.24 -20.73
CA VAL A 109 4.05 -5.98 -20.91
C VAL A 109 3.77 -5.58 -22.35
N GLY A 110 2.76 -6.20 -22.97
CA GLY A 110 2.33 -5.93 -24.36
C GLY A 110 3.23 -6.51 -25.46
N LYS A 111 4.29 -7.25 -25.11
CA LYS A 111 5.20 -7.90 -26.08
C LYS A 111 4.87 -9.38 -26.38
N LYS A 112 3.74 -9.88 -25.86
CA LYS A 112 3.32 -11.29 -26.02
C LYS A 112 2.17 -11.42 -27.00
#